data_AF-A0A367IPT9-F1
#
_entry.id   AF-A0A367IPT9-F1
#
_cell.length_a   1.000
_cell.length_b   1.000
_cell.length_c   1.000
_cell.angle_alpha   90.00
_cell.angle_beta   90.00
_cell.angle_gamma   90.00
#
_symmetry.space_group_name_H-M   'P 1'
#
loop_
_entity.id
_entity.type
_entity.pdbx_description
1 polymer ?
#
loop_
_entity_poly.entity_id
_entity_poly.type
_entity_poly.pdbx_seq_one_letter_code
_entity_poly.pdbx_strand_id
1 'polypeptide(L)'
;MVWLSNSITLSCAIVLSFATVNAQSNTTTTSSSPPAQSSPSYLSNVVPMSGNVQSYPTSNSSIPTGALPSLSFNNTGYPEGWKTPSTSSAEVQAVIASIDWGLIPNSTVRKADSNGDLTMTGYDSNSDPDCWWSASGCVESKNPTIPPDYYRCPNVGEWGLTYDDGPLTSDAGTWAEPNLYDFLAAHNQKAGLF
;
A
#
# COMPACT_ATOMS: atom_id res chain seq x y z
N MET A 1 -76.35 0.53 10.27
CA MET A 1 -76.30 1.49 9.15
C MET A 1 -75.08 2.37 9.37
N VAL A 2 -74.07 2.17 8.52
CA VAL A 2 -72.80 2.89 8.31
C VAL A 2 -72.21 3.65 9.52
N TRP A 3 -71.14 3.11 10.10
CA TRP A 3 -70.14 3.90 10.83
C TRP A 3 -68.85 3.90 10.03
N LEU A 4 -68.43 5.08 9.60
CA LEU A 4 -67.17 5.32 8.90
C LEU A 4 -65.99 5.04 9.83
N SER A 5 -65.05 4.22 9.39
CA SER A 5 -63.73 4.11 10.00
C SER A 5 -62.72 4.72 9.03
N ASN A 6 -62.18 5.88 9.38
CA ASN A 6 -61.05 6.51 8.70
C ASN A 6 -59.78 5.72 9.05
N SER A 7 -59.20 5.03 8.07
CA SER A 7 -57.84 4.49 8.18
C SER A 7 -56.86 5.48 7.56
N ILE A 8 -56.08 6.15 8.40
CA ILE A 8 -54.93 6.95 8.01
C ILE A 8 -53.79 5.97 7.69
N THR A 9 -53.45 5.82 6.41
CA THR A 9 -52.24 5.13 5.98
C THR A 9 -51.03 6.02 6.24
N LEU A 10 -50.25 5.67 7.26
CA LEU A 10 -48.93 6.27 7.51
C LEU A 10 -47.90 5.56 6.61
N SER A 11 -47.63 6.11 5.44
CA SER A 11 -46.50 5.66 4.60
C SER A 11 -45.19 6.12 5.23
N CYS A 12 -44.49 5.23 5.94
CA CYS A 12 -43.08 5.42 6.24
C CYS A 12 -42.27 5.19 4.95
N ALA A 13 -41.85 6.28 4.31
CA ALA A 13 -40.79 6.21 3.30
C ALA A 13 -39.48 5.83 4.00
N ILE A 14 -39.05 4.59 3.84
CA ILE A 14 -37.70 4.16 4.23
C ILE A 14 -36.74 4.73 3.18
N VAL A 15 -36.10 5.84 3.52
CA VAL A 15 -34.96 6.35 2.76
C VAL A 15 -33.77 5.42 3.07
N LEU A 16 -33.50 4.49 2.18
CA LEU A 16 -32.24 3.75 2.16
C LEU A 16 -31.14 4.71 1.70
N SER A 17 -30.53 5.40 2.66
CA SER A 17 -29.28 6.14 2.43
C SER A 17 -28.18 5.13 2.14
N PHE A 18 -27.88 4.90 0.85
CA PHE A 18 -26.63 4.25 0.47
C PHE A 18 -25.50 5.21 0.81
N ALA A 19 -24.84 5.00 1.94
CA ALA A 19 -23.56 5.63 2.21
C ALA A 19 -22.57 5.07 1.18
N THR A 20 -22.20 5.89 0.19
CA THR A 20 -21.00 5.64 -0.60
C THR A 20 -19.82 5.75 0.34
N VAL A 21 -19.32 4.61 0.82
CA VAL A 21 -18.06 4.51 1.55
C VAL A 21 -16.96 4.91 0.61
N ASN A 22 -16.55 6.17 0.70
CA ASN A 22 -15.34 6.65 0.06
C ASN A 22 -14.17 6.02 0.83
N ALA A 23 -13.40 5.13 0.19
CA ALA A 23 -12.27 4.43 0.81
C ALA A 23 -11.18 5.38 1.35
N GLN A 24 -11.28 6.67 1.07
CA GLN A 24 -10.35 7.72 1.49
C GLN A 24 -10.62 8.30 2.88
N SER A 25 -11.70 7.91 3.58
CA SER A 25 -12.05 8.54 4.88
C SER A 25 -12.21 7.58 6.05
N ASN A 26 -11.69 6.35 5.96
CA ASN A 26 -11.52 5.51 7.15
C ASN A 26 -10.39 6.06 8.02
N THR A 27 -10.70 7.10 8.78
CA THR A 27 -10.01 7.42 10.02
C THR A 27 -10.42 6.37 11.03
N THR A 28 -9.72 5.23 11.01
CA THR A 28 -9.79 4.24 12.06
C THR A 28 -9.38 4.95 13.36
N THR A 29 -10.33 5.17 14.27
CA THR A 29 -10.12 5.77 15.59
C THR A 29 -9.39 4.85 16.57
N THR A 30 -8.65 3.86 16.07
CA THR A 30 -7.64 3.14 16.84
C THR A 30 -6.39 4.02 16.90
N SER A 31 -6.00 4.43 18.09
CA SER A 31 -4.85 5.29 18.40
C SER A 31 -3.47 4.73 18.02
N SER A 32 -3.38 3.81 17.06
CA SER A 32 -2.19 3.02 16.74
C SER A 32 -2.03 2.70 15.25
N SER A 33 -2.86 3.24 14.36
CA SER A 33 -2.66 3.11 12.91
C SER A 33 -2.18 4.43 12.34
N PRO A 34 -1.00 4.51 11.71
CA PRO A 34 -0.60 5.68 10.94
C PRO A 34 -1.72 5.97 9.93
N PRO A 35 -2.22 7.21 9.85
CA PRO A 35 -3.21 7.55 8.83
C PRO A 35 -2.60 7.27 7.46
N ALA A 36 -3.44 6.91 6.49
CA ALA A 36 -3.03 6.86 5.09
C ALA A 36 -2.29 8.16 4.75
N GLN A 37 -1.00 8.04 4.42
CA GLN A 37 -0.20 9.21 4.10
C GLN A 37 -0.49 9.60 2.65
N SER A 38 -1.05 10.79 2.46
CA SER A 38 -1.20 11.41 1.15
C SER A 38 -0.23 12.58 1.06
N SER A 39 0.59 12.59 0.02
CA SER A 39 1.43 13.76 -0.27
C SER A 39 0.60 14.83 -0.98
N PRO A 40 0.62 16.10 -0.53
CA PRO A 40 -0.01 17.21 -1.24
C PRO A 40 0.67 17.56 -2.57
N SER A 41 1.95 17.21 -2.75
CA SER A 41 2.79 17.57 -3.90
C SER A 41 3.03 16.39 -4.84
N TYR A 42 3.59 15.31 -4.32
CA TYR A 42 3.84 14.06 -5.03
C TYR A 42 2.55 13.40 -5.52
N LEU A 43 2.47 13.15 -6.84
CA LEU A 43 1.34 12.51 -7.53
C LEU A 43 -0.01 13.21 -7.36
N SER A 44 -0.03 14.51 -7.05
CA SER A 44 -1.26 15.29 -6.85
C SER A 44 -2.21 15.31 -8.05
N ASN A 45 -1.69 15.04 -9.24
CA ASN A 45 -2.44 14.97 -10.49
C ASN A 45 -2.62 13.54 -11.03
N VAL A 46 -2.18 12.51 -10.28
CA VAL A 46 -2.40 11.12 -10.68
C VAL A 46 -3.85 10.76 -10.41
N VAL A 47 -4.58 10.53 -11.49
CA VAL A 47 -5.95 10.04 -11.44
C VAL A 47 -5.91 8.51 -11.52
N PRO A 48 -6.64 7.79 -10.64
CA PRO A 48 -6.78 6.34 -10.77
C PRO A 48 -7.23 5.96 -12.18
N MET A 49 -6.66 4.88 -12.72
CA MET A 49 -7.09 4.38 -14.02
C MET A 49 -8.57 3.98 -13.98
N SER A 50 -9.28 4.27 -15.07
CA SER A 50 -10.67 3.85 -15.22
C SER A 50 -10.76 2.32 -15.13
N GLY A 51 -11.72 1.82 -14.35
CA GLY A 51 -11.88 0.38 -14.11
C GLY A 51 -11.08 -0.19 -12.94
N ASN A 52 -10.28 0.63 -12.24
CA ASN A 52 -9.64 0.20 -10.99
C ASN A 52 -10.69 -0.23 -9.96
N VAL A 53 -10.42 -1.33 -9.26
CA VAL A 53 -11.26 -1.85 -8.19
C VAL A 53 -11.35 -0.83 -7.06
N GLN A 54 -12.57 -0.40 -6.71
CA GLN A 54 -12.81 0.66 -5.71
C GLN A 54 -13.00 0.11 -4.29
N SER A 55 -13.21 -1.20 -4.16
CA SER A 55 -13.47 -1.87 -2.89
C SER A 55 -13.08 -3.33 -2.98
N TYR A 56 -12.67 -3.92 -1.87
CA TYR A 56 -12.44 -5.36 -1.82
C TYR A 56 -13.69 -6.15 -2.24
N PRO A 57 -13.54 -7.21 -3.06
CA PRO A 57 -14.63 -8.11 -3.38
C PRO A 57 -15.25 -8.68 -2.10
N THR A 58 -16.58 -8.69 -2.00
CA THR A 58 -17.30 -9.23 -0.84
C THR A 58 -17.58 -10.74 -0.98
N SER A 59 -17.34 -11.31 -2.16
CA SER A 59 -17.48 -12.74 -2.44
C SER A 59 -16.34 -13.23 -3.33
N ASN A 60 -15.83 -14.42 -3.03
CA ASN A 60 -14.77 -15.04 -3.83
C ASN A 60 -15.23 -15.38 -5.24
N SER A 61 -16.53 -15.64 -5.43
CA SER A 61 -17.10 -15.89 -6.75
C SER A 61 -17.05 -14.67 -7.68
N SER A 62 -16.73 -13.49 -7.13
CA SER A 62 -16.58 -12.25 -7.89
C SER A 62 -15.12 -11.86 -8.15
N ILE A 63 -14.16 -12.62 -7.62
CA ILE A 63 -12.74 -12.40 -7.88
C ILE A 63 -12.44 -12.93 -9.29
N PRO A 64 -12.01 -12.08 -10.23
CA PRO A 64 -11.63 -12.55 -11.55
C PRO A 64 -10.38 -13.44 -11.43
N THR A 65 -10.47 -14.65 -11.97
CA THR A 65 -9.37 -15.63 -12.07
C THR A 65 -9.03 -15.92 -13.53
N GLY A 66 -7.82 -16.40 -13.78
CA GLY A 66 -7.33 -16.79 -15.10
C GLY A 66 -6.30 -15.83 -15.69
N ALA A 67 -6.13 -15.88 -17.01
CA ALA A 67 -5.09 -15.11 -17.69
C ALA A 67 -5.29 -13.60 -17.53
N LEU A 68 -4.21 -12.90 -17.17
CA LEU A 68 -4.21 -11.44 -17.13
C LEU A 68 -4.34 -10.86 -18.54
N PRO A 69 -5.02 -9.69 -18.68
CA PRO A 69 -5.06 -9.00 -19.96
C PRO A 69 -3.65 -8.56 -20.37
N SER A 70 -3.34 -8.71 -21.66
CA SER A 70 -2.13 -8.13 -22.22
C SER A 70 -2.27 -6.60 -22.29
N LEU A 71 -1.34 -5.91 -21.62
CA LEU A 71 -1.26 -4.46 -21.64
C LEU A 71 -0.07 -4.03 -22.48
N SER A 72 -0.28 -3.04 -23.35
CA SER A 72 0.84 -2.35 -24.01
C SER A 72 1.43 -1.35 -23.02
N PHE A 73 2.60 -1.66 -22.48
CA PHE A 73 3.30 -0.76 -21.57
C PHE A 73 4.11 0.27 -22.37
N ASN A 74 3.76 1.55 -22.23
CA ASN A 74 4.58 2.63 -22.73
C ASN A 74 5.54 3.07 -21.60
N ASN A 75 6.81 2.71 -21.75
CA ASN A 75 7.85 3.12 -20.81
C ASN A 75 8.35 4.56 -21.06
N THR A 76 7.80 5.29 -22.04
CA THR A 76 8.15 6.69 -22.30
C THR A 76 7.81 7.54 -21.08
N GLY A 77 8.83 8.09 -20.43
CA GLY A 77 8.71 8.89 -19.21
C GLY A 77 9.17 8.18 -17.94
N TYR A 78 9.38 6.86 -17.97
CA TYR A 78 10.01 6.12 -16.88
C TYR A 78 11.54 6.24 -16.98
N PRO A 79 12.26 6.26 -15.84
CA PRO A 79 13.72 6.15 -15.83
C PRO A 79 14.19 4.85 -16.49
N GLU A 80 15.40 4.88 -17.04
CA GLU A 80 16.03 3.67 -17.53
C GLU A 80 16.32 2.70 -16.37
N GLY A 81 15.99 1.43 -16.55
CA GLY A 81 16.27 0.40 -15.55
C GLY A 81 17.76 0.35 -15.20
N TRP A 82 18.07 0.07 -13.92
CA TRP A 82 19.43 0.00 -13.39
C TRP A 82 20.26 1.28 -13.53
N LYS A 83 19.62 2.43 -13.76
CA LYS A 83 20.29 3.74 -13.75
C LYS A 83 19.71 4.66 -12.69
N THR A 84 20.55 5.53 -12.17
CA THR A 84 20.11 6.61 -11.28
C THR A 84 19.13 7.53 -12.04
N PRO A 85 17.91 7.74 -11.54
CA PRO A 85 16.95 8.63 -12.17
C PRO A 85 17.43 10.09 -12.12
N SER A 86 17.06 10.89 -13.12
CA SER A 86 17.37 12.33 -13.13
C SER A 86 16.55 13.08 -12.07
N THR A 87 17.17 14.04 -11.40
CA THR A 87 16.53 14.94 -10.44
C THR A 87 16.20 16.32 -11.03
N SER A 88 16.38 16.50 -12.33
CA SER A 88 16.29 17.83 -12.98
C SER A 88 14.89 18.25 -13.43
N SER A 89 13.88 17.37 -13.39
CA SER A 89 12.52 17.74 -13.80
C SER A 89 11.88 18.68 -12.77
N ALA A 90 11.01 19.58 -13.24
CA ALA A 90 10.29 20.50 -12.36
C ALA A 90 9.44 19.76 -11.31
N GLU A 91 8.88 18.60 -11.67
CA GLU A 91 8.13 17.73 -10.77
C GLU A 91 9.01 17.20 -9.63
N VAL A 92 10.18 16.62 -9.95
CA VAL A 92 11.09 16.08 -8.94
C VAL A 92 11.64 17.20 -8.04
N GLN A 93 11.97 18.35 -8.60
CA GLN A 93 12.42 19.51 -7.83
C GLN A 93 11.34 20.04 -6.88
N ALA A 94 10.08 20.06 -7.31
CA ALA A 94 8.96 20.47 -6.45
C ALA A 94 8.77 19.51 -5.26
N VAL A 95 8.91 18.20 -5.51
CA VAL A 95 8.87 17.19 -4.43
C VAL A 95 10.03 17.39 -3.46
N ILE A 96 11.26 17.50 -3.95
CA ILE A 96 12.47 17.75 -3.13
C ILE A 96 12.31 19.01 -2.27
N ALA A 97 11.74 20.08 -2.84
CA ALA A 97 11.50 21.33 -2.12
C ALA A 97 10.36 21.23 -1.09
N SER A 98 9.44 20.27 -1.23
CA SER A 98 8.34 20.05 -0.29
C SER A 98 8.72 19.22 0.94
N ILE A 99 9.90 18.60 0.93
CA ILE A 99 10.41 17.82 2.06
C ILE A 99 10.83 18.76 3.19
N ASP A 100 10.32 18.52 4.40
CA ASP A 100 10.88 19.11 5.61
C ASP A 100 12.17 18.38 6.00
N TRP A 101 13.29 18.90 5.50
CA TRP A 101 14.62 18.35 5.78
C TRP A 101 15.00 18.38 7.27
N GLY A 102 14.30 19.17 8.09
CA GLY A 102 14.49 19.20 9.54
C GLY A 102 13.98 17.94 10.25
N LEU A 103 13.09 17.17 9.61
CA LEU A 103 12.57 15.90 10.14
C LEU A 103 13.41 14.69 9.72
N ILE A 104 14.34 14.86 8.77
CA ILE A 104 15.21 13.79 8.29
C ILE A 104 16.38 13.63 9.25
N PRO A 105 16.63 12.42 9.80
CA PRO A 105 17.74 12.20 10.70
C PRO A 105 19.08 12.39 9.97
N ASN A 106 20.05 12.99 10.66
CA ASN A 106 21.40 13.20 10.15
C ASN A 106 22.25 11.91 10.27
N SER A 107 21.81 10.86 9.57
CA SER A 107 22.46 9.55 9.55
C SER A 107 23.51 9.48 8.44
N THR A 108 24.58 8.71 8.67
CA THR A 108 25.58 8.47 7.62
C THR A 108 24.99 7.57 6.55
N VAL A 109 25.11 7.97 5.27
CA VAL A 109 24.67 7.17 4.14
C VAL A 109 25.40 5.83 4.12
N ARG A 110 24.64 4.74 4.23
CA ARG A 110 25.15 3.36 4.19
C ARG A 110 25.36 2.92 2.74
N LYS A 111 26.32 2.01 2.53
CA LYS A 111 26.69 1.52 1.20
C LYS A 111 26.67 0.01 1.18
N ALA A 112 26.31 -0.53 0.03
CA ALA A 112 26.63 -1.91 -0.31
C ALA A 112 28.03 -1.98 -0.95
N ASP A 113 28.68 -3.12 -0.83
CA ASP A 113 29.91 -3.42 -1.55
C ASP A 113 29.62 -3.83 -3.02
N SER A 114 30.65 -4.26 -3.75
CA SER A 114 30.51 -4.67 -5.15
C SER A 114 29.67 -5.93 -5.36
N ASN A 115 29.46 -6.73 -4.32
CA ASN A 115 28.62 -7.93 -4.37
C ASN A 115 27.17 -7.62 -4.00
N GLY A 116 26.88 -6.40 -3.55
CA GLY A 116 25.59 -6.01 -3.01
C GLY A 116 25.45 -6.23 -1.50
N ASP A 117 26.52 -6.66 -0.82
CA ASP A 117 26.48 -6.91 0.62
C ASP A 117 26.56 -5.60 1.40
N LEU A 118 25.79 -5.50 2.48
CA LEU A 118 25.79 -4.31 3.33
C LEU A 118 27.15 -4.11 4.01
N THR A 119 27.74 -2.93 3.84
CA THR A 119 28.97 -2.57 4.53
C THR A 119 28.66 -1.97 5.91
N MET A 120 29.02 -2.70 6.97
CA MET A 120 28.84 -2.28 8.36
C MET A 120 29.98 -1.39 8.90
N THR A 121 30.99 -1.09 8.08
CA THR A 121 32.16 -0.28 8.47
C THR A 121 31.74 1.07 9.05
N GLY A 122 32.20 1.37 10.27
CA GLY A 122 31.87 2.61 10.97
C GLY A 122 30.45 2.64 11.55
N TYR A 123 29.72 1.53 11.53
CA TYR A 123 28.45 1.38 12.24
C TYR A 123 28.65 0.69 13.59
N ASP A 124 28.16 1.32 14.66
CA ASP A 124 28.09 0.65 15.96
C ASP A 124 26.74 -0.06 16.10
N SER A 125 26.74 -1.37 15.82
CA SER A 125 25.53 -2.19 15.90
C SER A 125 25.03 -2.39 17.33
N ASN A 126 25.85 -2.13 18.35
CA ASN A 126 25.43 -2.28 19.75
C ASN A 126 24.59 -1.08 20.21
N SER A 127 24.97 0.15 19.81
CA SER A 127 24.18 1.35 20.10
C SER A 127 23.12 1.66 19.04
N ASP A 128 23.30 1.13 17.83
CA ASP A 128 22.37 1.19 16.69
C ASP A 128 21.82 2.61 16.49
N PRO A 129 22.68 3.65 16.38
CA PRO A 129 22.29 5.05 16.53
C PRO A 129 21.17 5.51 15.57
N ASP A 130 20.99 4.79 14.47
CA ASP A 130 20.03 5.10 13.40
C ASP A 130 18.77 4.21 13.42
N CYS A 131 18.63 3.24 14.34
CA CYS A 131 17.58 2.22 14.28
C CYS A 131 17.60 1.50 12.92
N TRP A 132 18.73 0.91 12.57
CA TRP A 132 18.92 0.25 11.28
C TRP A 132 18.52 -1.21 11.38
N TRP A 133 17.44 -1.58 10.69
CA TRP A 133 16.93 -2.96 10.63
C TRP A 133 18.04 -4.01 10.40
N SER A 134 18.94 -3.77 9.45
CA SER A 134 20.01 -4.73 9.11
C SER A 134 21.05 -4.94 10.23
N ALA A 135 21.17 -4.01 11.16
CA ALA A 135 22.15 -4.08 12.25
C ALA A 135 21.59 -4.78 13.49
N SER A 136 20.35 -4.47 13.86
CA SER A 136 19.76 -4.82 15.17
C SER A 136 18.36 -5.44 15.08
N GLY A 137 17.73 -5.43 13.90
CA GLY A 137 16.30 -5.69 13.75
C GLY A 137 15.42 -4.61 14.38
N CYS A 138 15.92 -3.37 14.49
CA CYS A 138 15.14 -2.28 15.07
C CYS A 138 13.89 -1.98 14.24
N VAL A 139 12.76 -1.87 14.94
CA VAL A 139 11.41 -1.62 14.40
C VAL A 139 10.72 -0.43 15.06
N GLU A 140 11.40 0.22 16.00
CA GLU A 140 10.89 1.36 16.73
C GLU A 140 11.83 2.54 16.48
N SER A 141 11.35 3.51 15.68
CA SER A 141 12.16 4.66 15.32
C SER A 141 12.69 5.40 16.54
N LYS A 142 13.95 5.85 16.45
CA LYS A 142 14.54 6.77 17.43
C LYS A 142 13.98 8.19 17.32
N ASN A 143 13.28 8.50 16.23
CA ASN A 143 12.50 9.73 16.11
C ASN A 143 11.08 9.48 16.65
N PRO A 144 10.69 10.10 17.79
CA PRO A 144 9.39 9.83 18.42
C PRO A 144 8.18 10.30 17.60
N THR A 145 8.39 11.07 16.52
CA THR A 145 7.29 11.44 15.60
C THR A 145 7.01 10.37 14.55
N ILE A 146 7.91 9.41 14.37
CA ILE A 146 7.75 8.29 13.44
C ILE A 146 7.19 7.10 14.22
N PRO A 147 6.01 6.57 13.84
CA PRO A 147 5.44 5.40 14.48
C PRO A 147 6.31 4.14 14.24
N PRO A 148 6.22 3.11 15.11
CA PRO A 148 6.88 1.83 14.89
C PRO A 148 6.51 1.16 13.56
N ASP A 149 7.44 0.38 13.02
CA ASP A 149 7.22 -0.44 11.84
C ASP A 149 6.18 -1.54 12.10
N TYR A 150 5.47 -1.94 11.05
CA TYR A 150 4.62 -3.14 11.09
C TYR A 150 5.47 -4.37 10.77
N TYR A 151 5.93 -5.06 11.80
CA TYR A 151 6.78 -6.25 11.67
C TYR A 151 6.09 -7.55 12.09
N ARG A 152 4.85 -7.48 12.60
CA ARG A 152 4.06 -8.65 13.03
C ARG A 152 2.57 -8.43 12.84
N CYS A 153 1.83 -9.52 12.70
CA CYS A 153 0.37 -9.48 12.74
C CYS A 153 -0.11 -9.08 14.16
N PRO A 154 -1.20 -8.30 14.27
CA PRO A 154 -1.69 -7.83 15.56
C PRO A 154 -2.28 -8.95 16.43
N ASN A 155 -2.81 -10.01 15.81
CA ASN A 155 -3.44 -11.12 16.52
C ASN A 155 -2.64 -12.42 16.38
N VAL A 156 -2.66 -13.23 17.43
CA VAL A 156 -2.04 -14.56 17.42
C VAL A 156 -2.80 -15.49 16.49
N GLY A 157 -2.06 -16.23 15.66
CA GLY A 157 -2.62 -17.19 14.70
C GLY A 157 -2.99 -16.60 13.35
N GLU A 158 -2.89 -15.27 13.18
CA GLU A 158 -2.99 -14.63 11.87
C GLU A 158 -1.65 -14.68 11.13
N TRP A 159 -1.74 -14.73 9.80
CA TRP A 159 -0.60 -14.74 8.89
C TRP A 159 -0.78 -13.61 7.87
N GLY A 160 0.23 -12.75 7.75
CA GLY A 160 0.32 -11.71 6.73
C GLY A 160 1.13 -12.23 5.56
N LEU A 161 0.46 -12.76 4.54
CA LEU A 161 1.14 -13.21 3.32
C LEU A 161 1.60 -11.98 2.53
N THR A 162 2.89 -11.89 2.25
CA THR A 162 3.49 -10.86 1.40
C THR A 162 4.39 -11.50 0.35
N TYR A 163 4.39 -10.96 -0.85
CA TYR A 163 5.23 -11.39 -1.96
C TYR A 163 5.87 -10.16 -2.59
N ASP A 164 7.19 -10.20 -2.76
CA ASP A 164 8.00 -9.06 -3.20
C ASP A 164 8.52 -9.29 -4.63
N ASP A 165 8.91 -8.21 -5.31
CA ASP A 165 9.63 -8.15 -6.59
C ASP A 165 8.84 -8.62 -7.83
N GLY A 166 7.61 -9.08 -7.62
CA GLY A 166 6.67 -9.45 -8.66
C GLY A 166 6.20 -8.29 -9.55
N PRO A 167 5.43 -8.56 -10.63
CA PRO A 167 4.93 -9.86 -11.04
C PRO A 167 5.84 -10.65 -11.99
N LEU A 168 5.98 -11.96 -11.75
CA LEU A 168 6.47 -12.89 -12.78
C LEU A 168 5.48 -12.95 -13.96
N THR A 169 5.95 -12.60 -15.15
CA THR A 169 5.13 -12.55 -16.37
C THR A 169 4.80 -13.96 -16.91
N SER A 170 3.96 -14.02 -17.94
CA SER A 170 3.54 -15.27 -18.59
C SER A 170 4.69 -16.16 -19.06
N ASP A 171 5.88 -15.58 -19.30
CA ASP A 171 7.07 -16.31 -19.74
C ASP A 171 7.60 -17.27 -18.66
N ALA A 172 7.20 -17.08 -17.40
CA ALA A 172 7.49 -17.99 -16.30
C ALA A 172 6.58 -19.25 -16.28
N GLY A 173 5.62 -19.36 -17.21
CA GLY A 173 4.76 -20.53 -17.36
C GLY A 173 3.93 -20.83 -16.11
N THR A 174 4.10 -22.02 -15.53
CA THR A 174 3.39 -22.43 -14.31
C THR A 174 3.79 -21.63 -13.07
N TRP A 175 4.90 -20.87 -13.14
CA TRP A 175 5.38 -20.00 -12.08
C TRP A 175 4.96 -18.54 -12.27
N ALA A 176 4.22 -18.23 -13.34
CA ALA A 176 3.70 -16.89 -13.54
C ALA A 176 2.72 -16.54 -12.41
N GLU A 177 2.73 -15.28 -11.99
CA GLU A 177 1.91 -14.81 -10.87
C GLU A 177 0.39 -14.97 -10.99
N PRO A 178 -0.24 -15.02 -12.18
CA PRO A 178 -1.67 -15.31 -12.26
C PRO A 178 -2.04 -16.63 -11.57
N ASN A 179 -1.13 -17.62 -11.55
CA ASN A 179 -1.36 -18.89 -10.84
C ASN A 179 -1.39 -18.69 -9.32
N LEU A 180 -0.57 -17.77 -8.78
CA LEU A 180 -0.62 -17.40 -7.37
C LEU A 180 -1.95 -16.72 -7.05
N TYR A 181 -2.40 -15.79 -7.90
CA TYR A 181 -3.66 -15.07 -7.68
C TYR A 181 -4.87 -16.02 -7.69
N ASP A 182 -4.91 -16.94 -8.66
CA ASP A 182 -5.95 -17.97 -8.77
C ASP A 182 -5.94 -18.89 -7.54
N PHE A 183 -4.75 -19.28 -7.07
CA PHE A 183 -4.60 -20.09 -5.86
C PHE A 183 -5.15 -19.36 -4.63
N LEU A 184 -4.78 -18.09 -4.42
CA LEU A 184 -5.26 -17.29 -3.29
C LEU A 184 -6.79 -17.14 -3.33
N ALA A 185 -7.36 -16.86 -4.50
CA ALA A 185 -8.80 -16.73 -4.69
C ALA A 185 -9.55 -18.05 -4.38
N ALA A 186 -9.04 -19.18 -4.88
CA ALA A 186 -9.61 -20.51 -4.64
C ALA A 186 -9.60 -20.92 -3.15
N HIS A 187 -8.64 -20.40 -2.37
CA HIS A 187 -8.48 -20.73 -0.95
C HIS A 187 -9.00 -19.65 0.00
N ASN A 188 -9.66 -18.61 -0.51
CA ASN A 188 -10.11 -17.48 0.31
C ASN A 188 -8.97 -16.80 1.09
N GLN A 189 -7.79 -16.72 0.47
CA GLN A 189 -6.60 -16.12 1.05
C GLN A 189 -6.36 -14.72 0.48
N LYS A 190 -5.78 -13.85 1.30
CA LYS A 190 -5.39 -12.49 0.94
C LYS A 190 -3.90 -12.34 1.12
N ALA A 191 -3.28 -11.53 0.28
CA ALA A 191 -1.86 -11.21 0.35
C ALA A 191 -1.61 -9.73 0.00
N GLY A 192 -0.49 -9.20 0.49
CA GLY A 192 0.13 -7.98 -0.03
C GLY A 192 1.15 -8.32 -1.12
N LEU A 193 1.22 -7.49 -2.16
CA LEU A 193 2.21 -7.62 -3.23
C LEU A 193 3.06 -6.34 -3.20
N PHE A 194 4.38 -6.46 -3.15
CA PHE A 194 5.33 -5.36 -3.00
C PHE A 194 6.30 -5.28 -4.19
#